data_AF-A0A957TVN1-F1
#
_entry.id   AF-A0A957TVN1-F1
#
_cell.length_a   1.000
_cell.length_b   1.000
_cell.length_c   1.000
_cell.angle_alpha   90.00
_cell.angle_beta   90.00
_cell.angle_gamma   90.00
#
_symmetry.space_group_name_H-M   'P 1'
#
loop_
_entity.id
_entity.type
_entity.pdbx_description
1 polymer ?
#
loop_
_entity_poly.entity_id
_entity_poly.type
_entity_poly.pdbx_seq_one_letter_code
_entity_poly.pdbx_strand_id
1 'polypeptide(L)'
;MFFTNWQQLALAAVGLVLLVLLVIWWRQQSTHWFRIVTVTLLVALLMAIGSYYFFEVPVYYANCPAGCIGWRGFPLRFAVIDLRNVSYLAPVDFALNVMTLWLLWLTASVTWRLLAITLRWEQWGWRRRLIFFVVTMVLPWALTPRLVNPPEPAVAGEYARLAINARRAAEFTYDITGIWVQHLALEDVRILDAELDPSLEAANRVGGQVCLRGYTYFFIPWRRYRIDLDGIGRTALRLEEIPLTDRCW
;
A
#
# COMPACT_ATOMS: atom_id res chain seq x y z
N MET A 1 6.79 6.57 19.48
CA MET A 1 7.38 5.24 19.22
C MET A 1 6.21 4.28 19.11
N PHE A 2 5.86 3.85 17.89
CA PHE A 2 4.69 2.99 17.70
C PHE A 2 5.01 1.50 17.89
N PHE A 3 6.29 1.19 18.03
CA PHE A 3 6.81 -0.15 18.09
C PHE A 3 7.48 -0.43 19.45
N THR A 4 6.65 -0.61 20.49
CA THR A 4 7.07 -1.01 21.84
C THR A 4 6.49 -2.38 22.21
N ASN A 5 6.37 -3.28 21.22
CA ASN A 5 5.95 -4.66 21.46
C ASN A 5 7.15 -5.60 21.27
N TRP A 6 7.34 -6.55 22.19
CA TRP A 6 8.46 -7.51 22.18
C TRP A 6 8.61 -8.26 20.86
N GLN A 7 7.49 -8.54 20.18
CA GLN A 7 7.47 -9.18 18.87
C GLN A 7 8.22 -8.37 17.81
N GLN A 8 8.09 -7.04 17.84
CA GLN A 8 8.71 -6.17 16.84
C GLN A 8 10.21 -5.98 17.12
N LEU A 9 10.60 -5.97 18.40
CA LEU A 9 12.00 -5.98 18.79
C LEU A 9 12.69 -7.28 18.37
N ALA A 10 12.02 -8.43 18.58
CA ALA A 10 12.50 -9.71 18.10
C ALA A 10 12.63 -9.74 16.57
N LEU A 11 11.62 -9.24 15.84
CA LEU A 11 11.64 -9.15 14.38
C LEU A 11 12.76 -8.24 13.88
N ALA A 12 13.01 -7.11 14.55
CA ALA A 12 14.12 -6.22 14.22
C ALA A 12 15.48 -6.89 14.45
N ALA A 13 15.65 -7.59 15.57
CA ALA A 13 16.88 -8.32 15.88
C ALA A 13 17.15 -9.44 14.85
N VAL A 14 16.14 -10.25 14.53
CA VAL A 14 16.24 -11.29 13.49
C VAL A 14 16.55 -10.66 12.13
N GLY A 15 15.88 -9.57 11.77
CA GLY A 15 16.12 -8.83 10.53
C GLY A 15 17.56 -8.33 10.42
N LEU A 16 18.13 -7.81 11.52
CA LEU A 16 19.52 -7.37 11.58
C LEU A 16 20.50 -8.54 11.38
N VAL A 17 20.26 -9.67 12.05
CA VAL A 17 21.08 -10.89 11.88
C VAL A 17 21.05 -11.36 10.43
N LEU A 18 19.86 -11.41 9.81
CA LEU A 18 19.71 -11.80 8.41
C LEU A 18 20.42 -10.84 7.45
N LEU A 19 20.35 -9.53 7.69
CA LEU A 19 21.09 -8.54 6.91
C LEU A 19 22.60 -8.77 6.98
N VAL A 20 23.14 -8.99 8.19
CA VAL A 20 24.57 -9.28 8.37
C VAL A 20 24.96 -10.54 7.61
N LEU A 21 24.17 -11.61 7.70
CA LEU A 21 24.43 -12.86 6.98
C LEU A 21 24.40 -12.67 5.46
N LEU A 22 23.44 -11.89 4.93
CA LEU A 22 23.36 -11.59 3.49
C LEU A 22 24.54 -10.74 3.01
N VAL A 23 25.02 -9.79 3.82
CA VAL A 23 26.21 -9.01 3.52
C VAL A 23 27.46 -9.89 3.50
N ILE A 24 27.61 -10.80 4.48
CA ILE A 24 28.71 -11.78 4.52
C ILE A 24 28.65 -12.69 3.30
N TRP A 25 27.47 -13.18 2.95
CA TRP A 25 27.26 -14.01 1.77
C TRP A 25 27.72 -13.29 0.48
N TRP A 26 27.31 -12.04 0.30
CA TRP A 26 27.73 -11.25 -0.86
C TRP A 26 29.24 -11.00 -0.88
N ARG A 27 29.83 -10.73 0.29
CA ARG A 27 31.28 -10.57 0.42
C ARG A 27 32.06 -11.81 -0.01
N GLN A 28 31.54 -13.00 0.28
CA GLN A 28 32.14 -14.26 -0.16
C GLN A 28 31.94 -14.51 -1.66
N GLN A 29 30.80 -14.11 -2.22
CA GLN A 29 30.41 -14.44 -3.59
C GLN A 29 30.95 -13.48 -4.66
N SER A 30 31.29 -12.23 -4.32
CA SER A 30 31.68 -11.23 -5.32
C SER A 30 32.72 -10.23 -4.81
N THR A 31 33.69 -9.88 -5.66
CA THR A 31 34.63 -8.78 -5.41
C THR A 31 33.95 -7.41 -5.38
N HIS A 32 32.78 -7.28 -6.01
CA HIS A 32 32.00 -6.05 -6.07
C HIS A 32 30.84 -6.01 -5.06
N TRP A 33 30.90 -6.83 -4.01
CA TRP A 33 29.85 -6.92 -2.98
C TRP A 33 29.44 -5.56 -2.41
N PHE A 34 30.41 -4.67 -2.18
CA PHE A 34 30.16 -3.35 -1.62
C PHE A 34 29.20 -2.54 -2.50
N ARG A 35 29.35 -2.60 -3.83
CA ARG A 35 28.46 -1.90 -4.77
C ARG A 35 27.01 -2.41 -4.63
N ILE A 36 26.83 -3.72 -4.52
CA ILE A 36 25.50 -4.34 -4.41
C ILE A 36 24.84 -3.92 -3.09
N VAL A 37 25.58 -4.00 -1.99
CA VAL A 37 25.11 -3.63 -0.65
C VAL A 37 24.75 -2.15 -0.59
N THR A 38 25.60 -1.25 -1.10
CA THR A 38 25.32 0.19 -1.12
C THR A 38 24.15 0.54 -2.03
N VAL A 39 24.07 -0.03 -3.24
CA VAL A 39 22.97 0.26 -4.17
C VAL A 39 21.63 -0.21 -3.60
N THR A 40 21.58 -1.43 -3.03
CA THR A 40 20.34 -1.93 -2.40
C THR A 40 19.92 -1.09 -1.19
N LEU A 41 20.86 -0.61 -0.39
CA LEU A 41 20.58 0.32 0.71
C LEU A 41 20.03 1.65 0.21
N LEU A 42 20.64 2.23 -0.84
CA LEU A 42 20.17 3.48 -1.44
C LEU A 42 18.77 3.34 -2.04
N VAL A 43 18.50 2.24 -2.74
CA VAL A 43 17.16 1.94 -3.27
C VAL A 43 16.15 1.80 -2.13
N ALA A 44 16.49 1.07 -1.05
CA ALA A 44 15.62 0.94 0.11
C ALA A 44 15.32 2.29 0.78
N LEU A 45 16.32 3.17 0.91
CA LEU A 45 16.15 4.51 1.46
C LEU A 45 15.25 5.37 0.57
N LEU A 46 15.48 5.39 -0.74
CA LEU A 46 14.66 6.12 -1.69
C LEU A 46 13.21 5.62 -1.69
N MET A 47 12.99 4.31 -1.59
CA MET A 47 11.66 3.73 -1.46
C MET A 47 10.99 4.08 -0.14
N ALA A 48 11.73 4.12 0.97
CA ALA A 48 11.18 4.56 2.25
C ALA A 48 10.78 6.05 2.22
N ILE A 49 11.57 6.89 1.55
CA ILE A 49 11.22 8.31 1.34
C ILE A 49 10.01 8.42 0.41
N GLY A 50 10.01 7.70 -0.71
CA GLY A 50 8.88 7.68 -1.64
C GLY A 50 7.60 7.18 -0.97
N SER A 51 7.70 6.21 -0.07
CA SER A 51 6.53 5.66 0.61
C SER A 51 5.87 6.63 1.58
N TYR A 52 6.59 7.65 2.05
CA TYR A 52 6.00 8.76 2.79
C TYR A 52 4.97 9.55 1.97
N TYR A 53 5.18 9.67 0.66
CA TYR A 53 4.33 10.48 -0.22
C TYR A 53 3.24 9.68 -0.91
N PHE A 54 3.54 8.44 -1.33
CA PHE A 54 2.57 7.62 -2.08
C PHE A 54 1.58 6.87 -1.19
N PHE A 55 1.99 6.55 0.04
CA PHE A 55 1.19 5.75 0.97
C PHE A 55 0.78 6.56 2.16
N GLU A 56 -0.42 7.12 2.06
CA GLU A 56 -1.05 7.95 3.07
C GLU A 56 -2.44 7.42 3.36
N VAL A 57 -2.69 7.18 4.64
CA VAL A 57 -4.03 7.04 5.20
C VAL A 57 -4.36 8.36 5.88
N PRO A 58 -5.30 9.15 5.32
CA PRO A 58 -5.68 10.43 5.90
C PRO A 58 -6.37 10.25 7.25
N VAL A 59 -6.62 11.36 7.96
CA VAL A 59 -7.52 11.36 9.12
C VAL A 59 -8.89 10.86 8.66
N TYR A 60 -9.43 9.87 9.37
CA TYR A 60 -10.68 9.20 9.01
C TYR A 60 -11.64 9.18 10.20
N TYR A 61 -12.93 9.09 9.89
CA TYR A 61 -14.01 9.10 10.87
C TYR A 61 -14.79 7.77 10.93
N ALA A 62 -14.52 6.87 9.99
CA ALA A 62 -15.05 5.51 10.03
C ALA A 62 -14.69 4.80 11.35
N ASN A 63 -15.71 4.33 12.09
CA ASN A 63 -15.63 3.78 13.46
C ASN A 63 -15.12 4.73 14.55
N CYS A 64 -14.92 6.00 14.24
CA CYS A 64 -14.22 6.95 15.12
C CYS A 64 -14.85 8.35 15.01
N PRO A 65 -15.99 8.61 15.67
CA PRO A 65 -16.73 9.87 15.51
C PRO A 65 -15.93 11.11 15.91
N ALA A 66 -15.01 10.97 16.87
CA ALA A 66 -14.11 12.04 17.29
C ALA A 66 -12.95 12.31 16.29
N GLY A 67 -12.84 11.48 15.25
CA GLY A 67 -11.72 11.46 14.31
C GLY A 67 -10.58 10.57 14.80
N CYS A 68 -10.03 9.77 13.90
CA CYS A 68 -8.89 8.92 14.15
C CYS A 68 -7.67 9.42 13.39
N ILE A 69 -6.51 9.34 14.05
CA ILE A 69 -5.23 9.78 13.47
C ILE A 69 -4.91 9.01 12.18
N GLY A 70 -4.40 9.75 11.20
CA GLY A 70 -3.89 9.17 9.96
C GLY A 70 -2.45 8.70 10.12
N TRP A 71 -1.90 8.07 9.08
CA TRP A 71 -0.49 7.68 9.05
C TRP A 71 0.06 7.61 7.63
N ARG A 72 1.38 7.61 7.53
CA ARG A 72 2.13 7.47 6.28
C ARG A 72 3.21 6.41 6.40
N GLY A 73 3.58 5.88 5.25
CA GLY A 73 4.65 4.90 5.12
C GLY A 73 4.14 3.49 4.90
N PHE A 74 4.94 2.74 4.13
CA PHE A 74 4.74 1.35 3.78
C PHE A 74 6.11 0.69 3.53
N PRO A 75 6.29 -0.62 3.81
CA PRO A 75 5.35 -1.56 4.42
C PRO A 75 5.06 -1.32 5.91
N LEU A 76 5.93 -0.60 6.62
CA LEU A 76 5.70 -0.20 8.00
C LEU A 76 5.28 1.27 8.06
N ARG A 77 4.30 1.57 8.91
CA ARG A 77 3.95 2.95 9.26
C ARG A 77 5.10 3.59 10.05
N PHE A 78 5.53 4.78 9.65
CA PHE A 78 6.62 5.49 10.33
C PHE A 78 6.37 6.99 10.50
N ALA A 79 5.26 7.50 9.99
CA ALA A 79 4.81 8.86 10.25
C ALA A 79 3.32 8.85 10.59
N VAL A 80 2.91 9.75 11.49
CA VAL A 80 1.52 9.89 11.95
C VAL A 80 1.00 11.28 11.64
N ILE A 81 -0.26 11.34 11.25
CA ILE A 81 -0.98 12.57 10.94
C ILE A 81 -1.96 12.81 12.08
N ASP A 82 -1.74 13.90 12.82
CA ASP A 82 -2.64 14.32 13.88
C ASP A 82 -3.97 14.87 13.30
N LEU A 83 -5.00 15.02 14.13
CA LEU A 83 -6.32 15.55 13.74
C LEU A 83 -6.25 16.97 13.18
N ARG A 84 -5.18 17.73 13.51
CA ARG A 84 -4.87 19.04 12.93
C ARG A 84 -4.21 18.95 11.55
N ASN A 85 -4.11 17.75 10.99
CA ASN A 85 -3.46 17.43 9.72
C ASN A 85 -1.95 17.75 9.71
N VAL A 86 -1.29 17.67 10.87
CA VAL A 86 0.16 17.85 11.03
C VAL A 86 0.83 16.48 11.09
N SER A 87 1.86 16.29 10.26
CA SER A 87 2.61 15.04 10.16
C SER A 87 3.85 15.01 11.06
N TYR A 88 3.97 13.98 11.89
CA TYR A 88 5.14 13.74 12.75
C TYR A 88 5.87 12.47 12.30
N LEU A 89 7.18 12.60 12.06
CA LEU A 89 8.05 11.48 11.71
C LEU A 89 8.54 10.76 12.97
N ALA A 90 8.46 9.43 12.99
CA ALA A 90 9.08 8.59 14.01
C ALA A 90 10.40 8.00 13.47
N PRO A 91 11.58 8.52 13.89
CA PRO A 91 12.86 8.15 13.27
C PRO A 91 13.22 6.67 13.40
N VAL A 92 12.89 6.06 14.55
CA VAL A 92 13.13 4.63 14.79
C VAL A 92 12.30 3.78 13.84
N ASP A 93 11.01 4.13 13.69
CA ASP A 93 10.08 3.39 12.83
C ASP A 93 10.48 3.56 11.35
N PHE A 94 11.00 4.74 10.98
CA PHE A 94 11.57 4.98 9.66
C PHE A 94 12.81 4.12 9.41
N ALA A 95 13.73 4.04 10.37
CA ALA A 95 14.91 3.19 10.26
C ALA A 95 14.55 1.70 10.15
N LEU A 96 13.54 1.24 10.90
CA LEU A 96 13.01 -0.12 10.77
C LEU A 96 12.40 -0.37 9.39
N ASN A 97 11.66 0.60 8.84
CA ASN A 97 11.11 0.48 7.49
C ASN A 97 12.20 0.38 6.42
N VAL A 98 13.26 1.21 6.53
CA VAL A 98 14.44 1.14 5.65
C VAL A 98 15.12 -0.22 5.78
N MET A 99 15.30 -0.73 7.01
CA MET A 99 15.89 -2.03 7.26
C MET A 99 15.09 -3.17 6.62
N THR A 100 13.75 -3.16 6.75
CA THR A 100 12.85 -4.13 6.12
C THR A 100 12.96 -4.08 4.60
N LEU A 101 12.90 -2.89 4.00
CA LEU A 101 13.04 -2.72 2.55
C LEU A 101 14.43 -3.17 2.06
N TRP A 102 15.48 -2.89 2.83
CA TRP A 102 16.84 -3.30 2.49
C TRP A 102 17.01 -4.81 2.53
N LEU A 103 16.45 -5.47 3.56
CA LEU A 103 16.44 -6.93 3.65
C LEU A 103 15.71 -7.55 2.46
N LEU A 104 14.58 -6.98 2.05
CA LEU A 104 13.81 -7.43 0.90
C LEU A 104 14.63 -7.29 -0.40
N TRP A 105 15.27 -6.14 -0.64
CA TRP A 105 16.09 -5.93 -1.84
C TRP A 105 17.35 -6.80 -1.87
N LEU A 106 18.01 -7.00 -0.73
CA LEU A 106 19.14 -7.91 -0.64
C LEU A 106 18.71 -9.35 -0.90
N THR A 107 17.61 -9.81 -0.33
CA THR A 107 17.08 -11.14 -0.58
C THR A 107 16.71 -11.32 -2.06
N ALA A 108 16.01 -10.35 -2.64
CA ALA A 108 15.68 -10.34 -4.07
C ALA A 108 16.94 -10.40 -4.94
N SER A 109 18.02 -9.69 -4.56
CA SER A 109 19.30 -9.71 -5.27
C SER A 109 19.98 -11.09 -5.21
N VAL A 110 19.84 -11.83 -4.10
CA VAL A 110 20.35 -13.21 -3.97
C VAL A 110 19.53 -14.15 -4.83
N THR A 111 18.19 -14.12 -4.72
CA THR A 111 17.29 -14.93 -5.55
C THR A 111 17.55 -14.70 -7.04
N TRP A 112 17.70 -13.43 -7.42
CA TRP A 112 18.07 -13.03 -8.77
C TRP A 112 19.37 -13.66 -9.24
N ARG A 113 20.44 -13.57 -8.42
CA ARG A 113 21.75 -14.12 -8.74
C ARG A 113 21.68 -15.64 -8.91
N LEU A 114 20.95 -16.33 -8.04
CA LEU A 114 20.76 -17.77 -8.12
C LEU A 114 20.02 -18.17 -9.40
N LEU A 115 18.92 -17.49 -9.73
CA LEU A 115 18.17 -17.72 -10.98
C LEU A 115 19.03 -17.43 -12.22
N ALA A 116 19.83 -16.37 -12.19
CA ALA A 116 20.73 -16.02 -13.29
C ALA A 116 21.78 -17.12 -13.55
N ILE A 117 22.30 -17.73 -12.49
CA ILE A 117 23.28 -18.82 -12.58
C ILE A 117 22.60 -20.10 -13.10
N THR A 118 21.47 -20.50 -12.52
CA THR A 118 20.78 -21.75 -12.91
C THR A 118 20.32 -21.73 -14.36
N LEU A 119 19.91 -20.57 -14.86
CA LEU A 119 19.46 -20.39 -16.24
C LEU A 119 20.59 -20.07 -17.22
N ARG A 120 21.85 -20.08 -16.77
CA ARG A 120 23.05 -19.76 -17.56
C ARG A 120 22.88 -18.43 -18.33
N TRP A 121 22.39 -17.41 -17.63
CA TRP A 121 22.07 -16.09 -18.20
C TRP A 121 23.15 -15.58 -19.16
N GLU A 122 24.42 -15.74 -18.80
CA GLU A 122 25.56 -15.21 -19.53
C GLU A 122 25.61 -15.65 -21.00
N GLN A 123 25.04 -16.81 -21.33
CA GLN A 123 25.00 -17.34 -22.70
C GLN A 123 23.86 -16.75 -23.54
N TRP A 124 22.96 -15.97 -22.95
CA TRP A 124 21.77 -15.46 -23.63
C TRP A 124 22.06 -14.17 -24.41
N GLY A 125 21.43 -14.03 -25.58
CA GLY A 125 21.40 -12.77 -26.33
C GLY A 125 20.60 -11.67 -25.61
N TRP A 126 20.85 -10.41 -25.96
CA TRP A 126 20.34 -9.23 -25.23
C TRP A 126 18.81 -9.22 -25.03
N ARG A 127 18.02 -9.67 -26.02
CA ARG A 127 16.54 -9.70 -25.92
C ARG A 127 16.06 -10.60 -24.79
N ARG A 128 16.64 -11.80 -24.67
CA ARG A 128 16.31 -12.76 -23.60
C ARG A 128 16.75 -12.22 -22.23
N ARG A 129 17.89 -11.54 -22.17
CA ARG A 129 18.36 -10.86 -20.96
C ARG A 129 17.39 -9.75 -20.52
N LEU A 130 16.88 -8.96 -21.46
CA LEU A 130 15.88 -7.93 -21.16
C LEU A 130 14.57 -8.54 -20.69
N ILE A 131 14.07 -9.58 -21.37
CA ILE A 131 12.84 -10.29 -20.94
C ILE A 131 13.01 -10.85 -19.53
N PHE A 132 14.16 -11.46 -19.24
CA PHE A 132 14.46 -11.93 -17.90
C PHE A 132 14.42 -10.77 -16.90
N PHE A 133 15.14 -9.66 -17.16
CA PHE A 133 15.07 -8.42 -16.39
C PHE A 133 13.64 -7.97 -16.08
N VAL A 134 12.81 -7.86 -17.11
CA VAL A 134 11.43 -7.41 -16.95
C VAL A 134 10.63 -8.42 -16.10
N VAL A 135 10.67 -9.71 -16.41
CA VAL A 135 9.84 -10.72 -15.75
C VAL A 135 10.18 -10.90 -14.27
N THR A 136 11.44 -10.73 -13.92
CA THR A 136 11.94 -11.22 -12.63
C THR A 136 12.41 -10.09 -11.70
N MET A 137 12.58 -8.86 -12.23
CA MET A 137 12.73 -7.63 -11.44
C MET A 137 11.54 -6.70 -11.60
N VAL A 138 11.19 -6.26 -12.82
CA VAL A 138 10.20 -5.17 -12.98
C VAL A 138 8.77 -5.64 -12.68
N LEU A 139 8.37 -6.79 -13.24
CA LEU A 139 7.00 -7.28 -13.21
C LEU A 139 6.50 -7.64 -11.79
N PRO A 140 7.28 -8.31 -10.92
CA PRO A 140 6.85 -8.59 -9.55
C PRO A 140 6.52 -7.31 -8.80
N TRP A 141 7.35 -6.27 -8.94
CA TRP A 141 7.12 -4.95 -8.35
C TRP A 141 5.92 -4.23 -8.96
N ALA A 142 5.78 -4.24 -10.29
CA ALA A 142 4.65 -3.62 -10.99
C ALA A 142 3.30 -4.19 -10.54
N LEU A 143 3.25 -5.51 -10.30
CA LEU A 143 2.04 -6.24 -9.92
C LEU A 143 1.82 -6.36 -8.40
N THR A 144 2.70 -5.80 -7.57
CA THR A 144 2.50 -5.78 -6.10
C THR A 144 1.11 -5.30 -5.65
N PRO A 145 0.46 -4.32 -6.29
CA PRO A 145 -0.88 -3.88 -5.87
C PRO A 145 -1.96 -4.96 -5.99
N ARG A 146 -1.75 -6.00 -6.80
CA ARG A 146 -2.66 -7.14 -6.90
C ARG A 146 -2.45 -8.17 -5.80
N LEU A 147 -1.27 -8.17 -5.17
CA LEU A 147 -0.85 -9.21 -4.23
C LEU A 147 -0.91 -8.75 -2.77
N VAL A 148 -0.74 -7.46 -2.54
CA VAL A 148 -0.67 -6.87 -1.21
C VAL A 148 -1.66 -5.72 -1.12
N ASN A 149 -2.35 -5.62 0.01
CA ASN A 149 -3.24 -4.50 0.25
C ASN A 149 -2.40 -3.23 0.52
N PRO A 150 -2.74 -2.09 -0.10
CA PRO A 150 -2.19 -0.81 0.29
C PRO A 150 -2.61 -0.48 1.73
N PRO A 151 -1.92 0.45 2.40
CA PRO A 151 -2.35 0.90 3.71
C PRO A 151 -3.72 1.55 3.61
N GLU A 152 -4.64 1.10 4.47
CA GLU A 152 -6.02 1.55 4.54
C GLU A 152 -6.49 1.53 6.01
N PRO A 153 -7.52 2.31 6.38
CA PRO A 153 -8.04 2.32 7.74
C PRO A 153 -8.71 0.99 8.09
N ALA A 154 -8.46 0.51 9.30
CA ALA A 154 -9.11 -0.69 9.81
C ALA A 154 -10.53 -0.34 10.23
N VAL A 155 -11.51 -0.77 9.43
CA VAL A 155 -12.93 -0.58 9.71
C VAL A 155 -13.59 -1.87 10.20
N ALA A 156 -14.59 -1.75 11.08
CA ALA A 156 -15.39 -2.85 11.60
C ALA A 156 -16.89 -2.59 11.43
N GLY A 157 -17.70 -3.64 11.65
CA GLY A 157 -19.16 -3.56 11.69
C GLY A 157 -19.79 -2.98 10.44
N GLU A 158 -20.67 -2.00 10.62
CA GLU A 158 -21.43 -1.37 9.55
C GLU A 158 -20.52 -0.63 8.54
N TYR A 159 -19.50 0.07 9.03
CA TYR A 159 -18.54 0.76 8.17
C TYR A 159 -17.77 -0.22 7.26
N ALA A 160 -17.42 -1.41 7.77
CA ALA A 160 -16.79 -2.45 6.97
C ALA A 160 -17.75 -3.00 5.91
N ARG A 161 -19.04 -3.17 6.25
CA ARG A 161 -20.08 -3.57 5.29
C ARG A 161 -20.21 -2.57 4.14
N LEU A 162 -20.30 -1.27 4.46
CA LEU A 162 -20.37 -0.20 3.47
C LEU A 162 -19.12 -0.16 2.58
N ALA A 163 -17.93 -0.24 3.18
CA ALA A 163 -16.67 -0.24 2.43
C ALA A 163 -16.57 -1.43 1.46
N ILE A 164 -16.94 -2.64 1.90
CA ILE A 164 -16.94 -3.84 1.05
C ILE A 164 -17.95 -3.69 -0.09
N ASN A 165 -19.16 -3.21 0.19
CA ASN A 165 -20.19 -3.03 -0.84
C ASN A 165 -19.78 -1.96 -1.86
N ALA A 166 -19.22 -0.84 -1.40
CA ALA A 166 -18.69 0.20 -2.28
C ALA A 166 -17.53 -0.30 -3.14
N ARG A 167 -16.57 -1.05 -2.57
CA ARG A 167 -15.47 -1.66 -3.34
C ARG A 167 -16.01 -2.62 -4.41
N ARG A 168 -16.95 -3.51 -4.05
CA ARG A 168 -17.60 -4.40 -5.01
C ARG A 168 -18.35 -3.64 -6.10
N ALA A 169 -19.04 -2.55 -5.76
CA ALA A 169 -19.73 -1.75 -6.76
C ALA A 169 -18.73 -1.07 -7.72
N ALA A 170 -17.63 -0.52 -7.22
CA ALA A 170 -16.57 0.02 -8.09
C ALA A 170 -15.96 -1.04 -9.00
N GLU A 171 -15.71 -2.24 -8.49
CA GLU A 171 -15.11 -3.34 -9.25
C GLU A 171 -16.07 -3.93 -10.29
N PHE A 172 -17.30 -4.26 -9.90
CA PHE A 172 -18.21 -5.04 -10.75
C PHE A 172 -19.27 -4.20 -11.48
N THR A 173 -19.70 -3.08 -10.89
CA THR A 173 -20.75 -2.24 -11.50
C THR A 173 -20.15 -1.16 -12.39
N TYR A 174 -19.05 -0.54 -11.95
CA TYR A 174 -18.42 0.58 -12.65
C TYR A 174 -17.11 0.20 -13.36
N ASP A 175 -16.65 -1.05 -13.25
CA ASP A 175 -15.44 -1.59 -13.90
C ASP A 175 -14.19 -0.70 -13.69
N ILE A 176 -14.04 -0.14 -12.48
CA ILE A 176 -12.94 0.78 -12.17
C ILE A 176 -11.60 0.03 -12.15
N THR A 177 -11.58 -1.17 -11.56
CA THR A 177 -10.38 -1.99 -11.46
C THR A 177 -10.12 -2.78 -12.74
N GLY A 178 -8.89 -2.75 -13.25
CA GLY A 178 -8.52 -3.46 -14.46
C GLY A 178 -7.04 -3.28 -14.83
N ILE A 179 -6.78 -2.78 -16.04
CA ILE A 179 -5.43 -2.53 -16.55
C ILE A 179 -4.84 -1.22 -15.98
N TRP A 180 -5.68 -0.22 -15.73
CA TRP A 180 -5.20 1.08 -15.24
C TRP A 180 -5.18 1.13 -13.71
N VAL A 181 -6.32 0.87 -13.06
CA VAL A 181 -6.41 0.78 -11.61
C VAL A 181 -6.26 -0.68 -11.19
N GLN A 182 -5.20 -0.98 -10.45
CA GLN A 182 -4.86 -2.33 -10.00
C GLN A 182 -5.51 -2.67 -8.66
N HIS A 183 -5.75 -1.67 -7.80
CA HIS A 183 -6.31 -1.87 -6.47
C HIS A 183 -7.04 -0.61 -5.96
N LEU A 184 -8.01 -0.78 -5.08
CA LEU A 184 -8.74 0.30 -4.41
C LEU A 184 -8.50 0.24 -2.90
N ALA A 185 -7.93 1.28 -2.30
CA ALA A 185 -7.78 1.40 -0.85
C ALA A 185 -8.93 2.21 -0.25
N LEU A 186 -9.39 1.87 0.94
CA LEU A 186 -10.33 2.73 1.67
C LEU A 186 -9.63 3.99 2.18
N GLU A 187 -10.26 5.17 2.05
CA GLU A 187 -9.82 6.39 2.75
C GLU A 187 -10.71 6.72 3.94
N ASP A 188 -12.03 6.73 3.74
CA ASP A 188 -13.01 7.07 4.79
C ASP A 188 -14.42 6.60 4.42
N VAL A 189 -15.31 6.53 5.42
CA VAL A 189 -16.72 6.17 5.25
C VAL A 189 -17.58 7.14 6.07
N ARG A 190 -18.59 7.73 5.43
CA ARG A 190 -19.58 8.59 6.07
C ARG A 190 -20.95 7.94 6.02
N ILE A 191 -21.59 7.83 7.17
CA ILE A 191 -23.00 7.46 7.26
C ILE A 191 -23.77 8.78 7.26
N LEU A 192 -24.71 8.93 6.34
CA LEU A 192 -25.64 10.05 6.34
C LEU A 192 -26.85 9.59 7.15
N ASP A 193 -27.41 10.47 7.98
CA ASP A 193 -28.66 10.19 8.70
C ASP A 193 -29.80 10.06 7.69
N ALA A 194 -29.89 8.91 7.04
CA ALA A 194 -31.12 8.45 6.44
C ALA A 194 -32.01 8.08 7.63
N GLU A 195 -32.95 8.98 7.96
CA GLU A 195 -34.12 8.63 8.74
C GLU A 195 -34.57 7.23 8.31
N LEU A 196 -34.68 6.30 9.27
CA LEU A 196 -35.16 4.93 9.05
C LEU A 196 -36.65 4.98 8.67
N ASP A 197 -36.94 5.54 7.51
CA ASP A 197 -38.23 5.43 6.86
C ASP A 197 -38.17 4.19 5.96
N PRO A 198 -38.94 3.13 6.23
CA PRO A 198 -38.97 1.92 5.40
C PRO A 198 -39.67 2.12 4.05
N SER A 199 -39.97 3.36 3.66
CA SER A 199 -40.60 3.70 2.38
C SER A 199 -39.66 3.41 1.19
N LEU A 200 -40.25 3.09 0.04
CA LEU A 200 -39.55 2.93 -1.24
C LEU A 200 -38.77 4.19 -1.67
N GLU A 201 -39.16 5.36 -1.16
CA GLU A 201 -38.46 6.62 -1.39
C GLU A 201 -37.14 6.71 -0.63
N ALA A 202 -37.04 6.11 0.57
CA ALA A 202 -35.79 6.05 1.33
C ALA A 202 -34.73 5.14 0.67
N ALA A 203 -35.15 4.13 -0.10
CA ALA A 203 -34.23 3.28 -0.86
C ALA A 203 -33.48 4.02 -1.97
N ASN A 204 -34.05 5.12 -2.49
CA ASN A 204 -33.40 5.96 -3.51
C ASN A 204 -32.60 7.14 -2.91
N ARG A 205 -32.59 7.29 -1.58
CA ARG A 205 -31.78 8.32 -0.90
C ARG A 205 -30.38 7.78 -0.61
N VAL A 206 -29.41 8.69 -0.56
CA VAL A 206 -28.03 8.34 -0.19
C VAL A 206 -27.97 8.14 1.32
N GLY A 207 -27.76 6.90 1.78
CA GLY A 207 -27.62 6.56 3.20
C GLY A 207 -26.18 6.49 3.68
N GLY A 208 -25.24 6.27 2.77
CA GLY A 208 -23.82 6.24 3.10
C GLY A 208 -22.96 6.64 1.91
N GLN A 209 -21.81 7.23 2.20
CA GLN A 209 -20.82 7.58 1.21
C GLN A 209 -19.48 6.95 1.58
N VAL A 210 -18.80 6.39 0.58
CA VAL A 210 -17.49 5.76 0.76
C VAL A 210 -16.49 6.43 -0.16
N CYS A 211 -15.33 6.80 0.39
CA CYS A 211 -14.21 7.31 -0.39
C CYS A 211 -13.14 6.23 -0.54
N LEU A 212 -12.79 5.90 -1.79
CA LEU A 212 -11.74 4.96 -2.15
C LEU A 212 -10.62 5.66 -2.91
N ARG A 213 -9.37 5.22 -2.74
CA ARG A 213 -8.20 5.64 -3.53
C ARG A 213 -7.77 4.55 -4.49
N GLY A 214 -7.68 4.88 -5.77
CA GLY A 214 -7.15 3.97 -6.79
C GLY A 214 -5.64 3.97 -6.86
N TYR A 215 -5.06 2.78 -6.93
CA TYR A 215 -3.64 2.54 -7.14
C TYR A 215 -3.40 1.84 -8.47
N THR A 216 -2.43 2.34 -9.24
CA THR A 216 -1.98 1.75 -10.52
C THR A 216 -0.78 0.82 -10.29
N TYR A 217 -0.07 0.46 -11.35
CA TYR A 217 1.20 -0.28 -11.25
C TYR A 217 2.18 0.39 -10.29
N PHE A 218 3.00 -0.42 -9.61
CA PHE A 218 3.97 0.06 -8.61
C PHE A 218 3.36 0.84 -7.43
N PHE A 219 2.06 0.66 -7.17
CA PHE A 219 1.31 1.43 -6.16
C PHE A 219 1.37 2.94 -6.37
N ILE A 220 1.42 3.41 -7.61
CA ILE A 220 1.32 4.85 -7.88
C ILE A 220 -0.14 5.26 -7.70
N PRO A 221 -0.47 6.21 -6.81
CA PRO A 221 -1.84 6.67 -6.60
C PRO A 221 -2.33 7.42 -7.85
N TRP A 222 -3.61 7.22 -8.21
CA TRP A 222 -4.18 7.75 -9.44
C TRP A 222 -5.30 8.77 -9.20
N ARG A 223 -6.42 8.32 -8.64
CA ARG A 223 -7.64 9.11 -8.39
C ARG A 223 -8.34 8.64 -7.13
N ARG A 224 -9.22 9.49 -6.60
CA ARG A 224 -10.21 9.12 -5.60
C ARG A 224 -11.53 8.79 -6.29
N TYR A 225 -12.29 7.89 -5.68
CA TYR A 225 -13.61 7.48 -6.11
C TYR A 225 -14.55 7.61 -4.93
N ARG A 226 -15.52 8.51 -5.04
CA ARG A 226 -16.61 8.63 -4.07
C ARG A 226 -17.80 7.82 -4.57
N ILE A 227 -18.31 6.96 -3.70
CA ILE A 227 -19.41 6.07 -4.02
C ILE A 227 -20.54 6.35 -3.05
N ASP A 228 -21.66 6.80 -3.62
CA ASP A 228 -22.89 7.04 -2.89
C ASP A 228 -23.69 5.73 -2.87
N LEU A 229 -23.98 5.23 -1.67
CA LEU A 229 -24.76 4.03 -1.45
C LEU A 229 -26.20 4.39 -1.07
N ASP A 230 -27.13 3.50 -1.41
CA ASP A 230 -28.54 3.60 -1.03
C ASP A 230 -28.74 3.69 0.50
N GLY A 231 -29.97 3.98 0.93
CA GLY A 231 -30.36 4.09 2.35
C GLY A 231 -29.98 2.87 3.20
N ILE A 232 -29.82 1.70 2.58
CA ILE A 232 -29.47 0.43 3.24
C ILE A 232 -27.98 0.10 3.05
N GLY A 233 -27.22 0.89 2.30
CA GLY A 233 -25.80 0.68 2.06
C GLY A 233 -25.45 -0.53 1.19
N ARG A 234 -26.38 -1.01 0.35
CA ARG A 234 -26.21 -2.21 -0.48
C ARG A 234 -25.89 -1.90 -1.93
N THR A 235 -26.61 -0.96 -2.52
CA THR A 235 -26.50 -0.63 -3.95
C THR A 235 -25.81 0.71 -4.10
N ALA A 236 -24.87 0.81 -5.05
CA ALA A 236 -24.30 2.11 -5.41
C ALA A 236 -25.27 2.87 -6.31
N LEU A 237 -25.65 4.06 -5.86
CA LEU A 237 -26.50 5.00 -6.59
C LEU A 237 -25.70 5.84 -7.58
N ARG A 238 -24.48 6.23 -7.18
CA ARG A 238 -23.61 7.09 -7.97
C ARG A 238 -22.14 6.82 -7.65
N LEU A 239 -21.29 6.95 -8.67
CA LEU A 239 -19.85 7.03 -8.54
C LEU A 239 -19.37 8.37 -9.08
N GLU A 240 -18.45 8.99 -8.36
CA GLU A 240 -17.78 10.23 -8.76
C GLU A 240 -16.27 10.07 -8.68
N GLU A 241 -15.60 10.40 -9.79
CA GLU A 241 -14.14 10.43 -9.84
C GLU A 241 -13.64 11.80 -9.40
N ILE A 242 -12.74 11.81 -8.42
CA ILE A 242 -12.22 13.03 -7.79
C ILE A 242 -10.69 13.05 -7.99
N PRO A 243 -10.09 14.16 -8.43
CA PRO A 243 -8.65 14.26 -8.56
C PRO A 243 -7.97 14.19 -7.17
N LEU A 244 -6.73 13.70 -7.12
CA LEU A 244 -5.99 13.54 -5.85
C LEU A 244 -5.70 14.85 -5.11
N THR A 245 -5.80 16.00 -5.80
CA THR A 245 -5.65 17.34 -5.20
C THR A 245 -6.86 17.73 -4.36
N ASP A 246 -8.03 17.18 -4.64
CA ASP A 246 -9.29 17.63 -4.09
C ASP A 246 -9.71 16.72 -2.94
N ARG A 247 -10.35 17.29 -1.92
CA ARG A 247 -10.85 16.49 -0.79
C ARG A 247 -11.95 15.56 -1.28
N CYS A 248 -12.01 14.37 -0.70
CA CYS A 248 -13.12 13.45 -0.98
C CYS A 248 -14.47 13.99 -0.51
N TRP A 249 -14.43 14.93 0.44
CA TRP A 249 -15.56 15.55 1.11
C TRP A 249 -15.44 17.08 1.11
#